data_AF-A0A8J9SE84-F1
#
_entry.id   AF-A0A8J9SE84-F1
#
_cell.length_a   1.000
_cell.length_b   1.000
_cell.length_c   1.000
_cell.angle_alpha   90.00
_cell.angle_beta   90.00
_cell.angle_gamma   90.00
#
_symmetry.space_group_name_H-M   'P 1'
#
loop_
_entity.id
_entity.type
_entity.pdbx_description
1 polymer ?
#
loop_
_entity_poly.entity_id
_entity_poly.type
_entity_poly.pdbx_seq_one_letter_code
_entity_poly.pdbx_strand_id
1 'polypeptide(L)'
;ELYERIVQGDQSNTFLVARAGLLLQDARARFGSLNTPDECLAFIGTRFRRLSQKAETTSDVEIGHHIIRRFVLIHLPTYRDKLECLLLMLRKLYAFAAGDCGVDNADSLQNQEILLPGHLMCTFIKEKFEEFLSSLRLALLSDLRKDFARTSAKLTDAKYWGKMVDRHAGKASGGIGKKVQHFLSTGNIVSTSGLDLMQVSGYTIVAERLNFLRYCAHFRSVHRGQFFMEMKTTAVRKLLPDQWGFLCPVHTPDGGPCGLLSHLALKSKVMAYPSRLDAKGMIDLDDLLLSLGVTPCGAGSRNGDGRIGSTHLHLPVSIDGRIVGGASPSVLKIIAAHLRKLKVDNPPVVPPTLEVGLVPPGNPGAPYPGLYLFTCAARLVRPVLNRASGHTEFIGPLEQGYMDIACLDEDIREGITTHQELDPTNMLSLIANLTPFSDQNQSPRNMYQCQMGKQTMGTPAHSLPYRPDNKLYRLQTPQAPMVQTSIHGEYKMDEYPNGTNAVV
;
A
#
# COMPACT_ATOMS: atom_id res chain seq x y z
N GLU A 1 -30.81 -3.40 16.87
CA GLU A 1 -29.34 -3.36 16.67
C GLU A 1 -28.89 -3.00 15.24
N LEU A 2 -28.88 -3.91 14.25
CA LEU A 2 -28.30 -3.59 12.91
C LEU A 2 -28.96 -2.37 12.26
N TYR A 3 -30.28 -2.25 12.33
CA TYR A 3 -31.02 -1.09 11.84
C TYR A 3 -30.54 0.22 12.51
N GLU A 4 -30.47 0.24 13.84
CA GLU A 4 -30.04 1.41 14.62
C GLU A 4 -28.59 1.78 14.31
N ARG A 5 -27.71 0.78 14.10
CA ARG A 5 -26.33 1.01 13.70
C ARG A 5 -26.23 1.51 12.27
N ILE A 6 -27.09 1.11 11.34
CA ILE A 6 -27.08 1.63 9.97
C ILE A 6 -27.56 3.09 9.96
N VAL A 7 -28.67 3.37 10.65
CA VAL A 7 -29.36 4.68 10.64
C VAL A 7 -28.69 5.70 11.58
N GLN A 8 -28.00 5.26 12.63
CA GLN A 8 -27.31 6.13 13.61
C GLN A 8 -28.19 7.27 14.18
N GLY A 9 -29.48 7.01 14.31
CA GLY A 9 -30.47 7.97 14.80
C GLY A 9 -30.97 8.99 13.76
N ASP A 10 -30.49 8.97 12.51
CA ASP A 10 -31.02 9.82 11.43
C ASP A 10 -32.33 9.26 10.86
N GLN A 11 -33.42 9.45 11.60
CA GLN A 11 -34.76 9.10 11.13
C GLN A 11 -35.30 10.07 10.07
N SER A 12 -34.61 11.19 9.83
CA SER A 12 -35.03 12.19 8.86
C SER A 12 -34.70 11.79 7.42
N ASN A 13 -33.62 11.02 7.24
CA ASN A 13 -33.19 10.50 5.95
C ASN A 13 -34.06 9.30 5.52
N THR A 14 -35.15 9.60 4.82
CA THR A 14 -36.11 8.60 4.32
C THR A 14 -35.46 7.60 3.35
N PHE A 15 -34.46 8.00 2.57
CA PHE A 15 -33.73 7.11 1.68
C PHE A 15 -32.95 6.04 2.46
N LEU A 16 -32.17 6.46 3.45
CA LEU A 16 -31.38 5.56 4.30
C LEU A 16 -32.28 4.59 5.08
N VAL A 17 -33.34 5.12 5.71
CA VAL A 17 -34.31 4.35 6.49
C VAL A 17 -35.00 3.29 5.63
N ALA A 18 -35.48 3.67 4.44
CA ALA A 18 -36.14 2.73 3.53
C ALA A 18 -35.20 1.61 3.07
N ARG A 19 -33.95 1.94 2.71
CA ARG A 19 -32.96 0.95 2.26
C ARG A 19 -32.51 0.01 3.38
N ALA A 20 -32.27 0.54 4.57
CA ALA A 20 -31.96 -0.26 5.75
C ALA A 20 -33.10 -1.23 6.09
N GLY A 21 -34.35 -0.76 6.04
CA GLY A 21 -35.54 -1.59 6.25
C GLY A 21 -35.67 -2.71 5.22
N LEU A 22 -35.55 -2.39 3.93
CA LEU A 22 -35.63 -3.37 2.84
C LEU A 22 -34.54 -4.44 2.93
N LEU A 23 -33.30 -4.06 3.24
CA LEU A 23 -32.18 -5.01 3.41
C LEU A 23 -32.49 -6.06 4.48
N LEU A 24 -32.99 -5.61 5.63
CA LEU A 24 -33.29 -6.51 6.76
C LEU A 24 -34.54 -7.37 6.49
N GLN A 25 -35.55 -6.83 5.81
CA GLN A 25 -36.74 -7.57 5.40
C GLN A 25 -36.40 -8.66 4.37
N ASP A 26 -35.59 -8.34 3.36
CA ASP A 26 -35.12 -9.32 2.35
C ASP A 26 -34.25 -10.40 2.99
N ALA A 27 -33.35 -10.03 3.91
CA ALA A 27 -32.55 -10.99 4.66
C ALA A 27 -33.44 -11.95 5.48
N ARG A 28 -34.46 -11.43 6.17
CA ARG A 28 -35.42 -12.24 6.93
C ARG A 28 -36.26 -13.14 6.01
N ALA A 29 -36.67 -12.66 4.84
CA ALA A 29 -37.47 -13.45 3.89
C ALA A 29 -36.66 -14.60 3.29
N ARG A 30 -35.38 -14.38 2.96
CA ARG A 30 -34.52 -15.40 2.33
C ARG A 30 -33.90 -16.37 3.32
N PHE A 31 -33.57 -15.90 4.53
CA PHE A 31 -32.78 -16.63 5.50
C PHE A 31 -33.48 -16.79 6.85
N GLY A 32 -34.82 -16.69 6.89
CA GLY A 32 -35.60 -16.72 8.14
C GLY A 32 -35.49 -18.02 8.96
N SER A 33 -34.93 -19.09 8.38
CA SER A 33 -34.61 -20.32 9.10
C SER A 33 -33.28 -20.26 9.89
N LEU A 34 -32.44 -19.24 9.65
CA LEU A 34 -31.14 -19.05 10.28
C LEU A 34 -31.26 -17.99 11.38
N ASN A 35 -31.36 -18.43 12.63
CA ASN A 35 -31.62 -17.56 13.79
C ASN A 35 -30.42 -17.47 14.75
N THR A 36 -29.48 -18.40 14.67
CA THR A 36 -28.27 -18.41 15.50
C THR A 36 -27.00 -18.13 14.68
N PRO A 37 -25.94 -17.57 15.30
CA PRO A 37 -24.65 -17.38 14.63
C PRO A 37 -24.08 -18.69 14.06
N ASP A 38 -24.23 -19.80 14.78
CA ASP A 38 -23.73 -21.11 14.37
C ASP A 38 -24.49 -21.66 13.17
N GLU A 39 -25.80 -21.46 13.08
CA GLU A 39 -26.59 -21.81 11.89
C GLU A 39 -26.13 -21.01 10.66
N CYS A 40 -25.89 -19.71 10.81
CA CYS A 40 -25.36 -18.86 9.75
C CYS A 40 -23.96 -19.33 9.30
N LEU A 41 -23.08 -19.67 10.24
CA LEU A 41 -21.74 -20.17 9.95
C LEU A 41 -21.79 -21.54 9.26
N ALA A 42 -22.65 -22.44 9.73
CA ALA A 42 -22.87 -23.74 9.10
C ALA A 42 -23.41 -23.58 7.67
N PHE A 43 -24.34 -22.65 7.45
CA PHE A 43 -24.85 -22.35 6.11
C PHE A 43 -23.73 -21.92 5.16
N ILE A 44 -22.83 -21.03 5.59
CA ILE A 44 -21.65 -20.64 4.80
C ILE A 44 -20.74 -21.86 4.59
N GLY A 45 -20.47 -22.61 5.65
CA GLY A 45 -19.62 -23.81 5.63
C GLY A 45 -20.06 -24.85 4.60
N THR A 46 -21.35 -25.19 4.59
CA THR A 46 -21.90 -26.20 3.67
C THR A 46 -21.70 -25.81 2.20
N ARG A 47 -21.80 -24.51 1.88
CA ARG A 47 -21.62 -23.99 0.51
C ARG A 47 -20.16 -23.94 0.09
N PHE A 48 -19.26 -23.61 1.01
CA PHE A 48 -17.83 -23.44 0.72
C PHE A 48 -16.96 -24.63 1.13
N ARG A 49 -17.54 -25.74 1.61
CA ARG A 49 -16.83 -26.95 2.05
C ARG A 49 -15.82 -27.45 1.01
N ARG A 50 -16.21 -27.56 -0.26
CA ARG A 50 -15.32 -28.00 -1.34
C ARG A 50 -14.16 -27.03 -1.58
N LEU A 51 -14.42 -25.71 -1.49
CA LEU A 51 -13.40 -24.67 -1.68
C LEU A 51 -12.42 -24.58 -0.50
N SER A 52 -12.88 -24.91 0.72
CA SER A 52 -12.08 -24.81 1.95
C SER A 52 -10.85 -25.73 1.96
N GLN A 53 -10.86 -26.79 1.14
CA GLN A 53 -9.87 -27.86 1.14
C GLN A 53 -9.63 -28.46 2.54
N LYS A 54 -10.53 -28.29 3.51
CA LYS A 54 -10.41 -28.88 4.86
C LYS A 54 -10.72 -30.38 4.85
N ALA A 55 -10.50 -31.05 5.98
CA ALA A 55 -10.84 -32.47 6.11
C ALA A 55 -12.36 -32.64 6.09
N GLU A 56 -12.84 -33.79 5.60
CA GLU A 56 -14.28 -34.08 5.59
C GLU A 56 -14.88 -34.15 7.00
N THR A 57 -14.05 -34.44 7.99
CA THR A 57 -14.42 -34.46 9.42
C THR A 57 -14.61 -33.06 10.02
N THR A 58 -14.20 -31.99 9.32
CA THR A 58 -14.34 -30.62 9.81
C THR A 58 -15.81 -30.20 9.78
N SER A 59 -16.31 -29.69 10.91
CA SER A 59 -17.69 -29.23 11.03
C SER A 59 -17.98 -28.07 10.08
N ASP A 60 -19.23 -27.94 9.61
CA ASP A 60 -19.61 -26.83 8.73
C ASP A 60 -19.42 -25.47 9.41
N VAL A 61 -19.64 -25.40 10.73
CA VAL A 61 -19.41 -24.18 11.53
C VAL A 61 -17.93 -23.76 11.49
N GLU A 62 -17.01 -24.70 11.68
CA GLU A 62 -15.57 -24.43 11.60
C GLU A 62 -15.13 -23.98 10.20
N ILE A 63 -15.73 -24.56 9.15
CA ILE A 63 -15.50 -24.12 7.77
C ILE A 63 -16.02 -22.69 7.59
N GLY A 64 -17.21 -22.36 8.11
CA GLY A 64 -17.74 -21.00 8.11
C GLY A 64 -16.79 -19.99 8.76
N HIS A 65 -16.27 -20.32 9.94
CA HIS A 65 -15.24 -19.52 10.61
C HIS A 65 -13.97 -19.36 9.78
N HIS A 66 -13.51 -20.44 9.13
CA HIS A 66 -12.33 -20.41 8.27
C HIS A 66 -12.51 -19.45 7.08
N ILE A 67 -13.68 -19.50 6.42
CA ILE A 67 -13.99 -18.64 5.27
C ILE A 67 -14.00 -17.16 5.69
N ILE A 68 -14.72 -16.81 6.76
CA ILE A 68 -14.78 -15.41 7.21
C ILE A 68 -13.40 -14.92 7.64
N ARG A 69 -12.60 -15.75 8.30
CA ARG A 69 -11.23 -15.37 8.72
C ARG A 69 -10.29 -15.16 7.54
N ARG A 70 -10.37 -15.98 6.48
CA ARG A 70 -9.39 -15.98 5.39
C ARG A 70 -9.78 -15.12 4.18
N PHE A 71 -11.06 -14.79 4.00
CA PHE A 71 -11.53 -14.10 2.79
C PHE A 71 -12.29 -12.79 3.05
N VAL A 72 -12.86 -12.58 4.24
CA VAL A 72 -13.65 -11.39 4.53
C VAL A 72 -12.86 -10.45 5.43
N LEU A 73 -12.50 -9.25 4.94
CA LEU A 73 -11.80 -8.20 5.69
C LEU A 73 -10.63 -8.75 6.53
N ILE A 74 -9.66 -9.35 5.85
CA ILE A 74 -8.56 -10.12 6.48
C ILE A 74 -7.63 -9.30 7.36
N HIS A 75 -7.61 -7.97 7.19
CA HIS A 75 -6.84 -7.05 8.01
C HIS A 75 -7.40 -6.93 9.43
N LEU A 76 -8.65 -7.34 9.65
CA LEU A 76 -9.33 -7.23 10.95
C LEU A 76 -9.36 -8.60 11.66
N PRO A 77 -8.87 -8.69 12.90
CA PRO A 77 -8.80 -9.97 13.61
C PRO A 77 -10.15 -10.41 14.21
N THR A 78 -10.99 -9.48 14.66
CA THR A 78 -12.23 -9.79 15.39
C THR A 78 -13.48 -9.67 14.51
N TYR A 79 -14.52 -10.45 14.82
CA TYR A 79 -15.81 -10.34 14.12
C TYR A 79 -16.48 -8.99 14.32
N ARG A 80 -16.27 -8.35 15.48
CA ARG A 80 -16.85 -7.05 15.81
C ARG A 80 -16.25 -5.95 14.93
N ASP A 81 -14.93 -5.93 14.77
CA ASP A 81 -14.27 -4.95 13.89
C ASP A 81 -14.69 -5.16 12.43
N LYS A 82 -14.78 -6.43 11.99
CA LYS A 82 -15.30 -6.76 10.65
C LYS A 82 -16.72 -6.24 10.44
N LEU A 83 -17.58 -6.39 11.44
CA LEU A 83 -18.94 -5.87 11.38
C LEU A 83 -18.96 -4.35 11.28
N GLU A 84 -18.20 -3.62 12.10
CA GLU A 84 -18.15 -2.16 12.05
C GLU A 84 -17.60 -1.64 10.72
N CYS A 85 -16.57 -2.30 10.18
CA CYS A 85 -16.03 -1.97 8.87
C CYS A 85 -17.06 -2.21 7.75
N LEU A 86 -17.78 -3.34 7.77
CA LEU A 86 -18.86 -3.61 6.81
C LEU A 86 -20.01 -2.60 6.92
N LEU A 87 -20.36 -2.19 8.14
CA LEU A 87 -21.38 -1.16 8.37
C LEU A 87 -20.92 0.20 7.82
N LEU A 88 -19.65 0.58 8.00
CA LEU A 88 -19.10 1.79 7.38
C LEU A 88 -19.15 1.69 5.85
N MET A 89 -18.72 0.57 5.26
CA MET A 89 -18.78 0.35 3.82
C MET A 89 -20.21 0.46 3.28
N LEU A 90 -21.19 -0.07 4.02
CA LEU A 90 -22.61 0.03 3.67
C LEU A 90 -23.11 1.48 3.73
N ARG A 91 -22.76 2.22 4.79
CA ARG A 91 -23.12 3.65 4.91
C ARG A 91 -22.48 4.48 3.80
N LYS A 92 -21.20 4.25 3.49
CA LYS A 92 -20.50 4.90 2.37
C LYS A 92 -21.17 4.56 1.03
N LEU A 93 -21.60 3.31 0.83
CA LEU A 93 -22.34 2.90 -0.36
C LEU A 93 -23.69 3.63 -0.49
N TYR A 94 -24.42 3.79 0.62
CA TYR A 94 -25.68 4.55 0.60
C TYR A 94 -25.46 6.04 0.38
N ALA A 95 -24.45 6.65 1.00
CA ALA A 95 -24.08 8.03 0.75
C ALA A 95 -23.69 8.26 -0.72
N PHE A 96 -22.95 7.32 -1.31
CA PHE A 96 -22.62 7.34 -2.74
C PHE A 96 -23.89 7.22 -3.61
N ALA A 97 -24.78 6.27 -3.29
CA ALA A 97 -26.02 6.07 -4.04
C ALA A 97 -27.00 7.25 -3.93
N ALA A 98 -26.96 8.01 -2.83
CA ALA A 98 -27.72 9.24 -2.62
C ALA A 98 -27.10 10.46 -3.32
N GLY A 99 -25.83 10.38 -3.74
CA GLY A 99 -25.07 11.49 -4.33
C GLY A 99 -24.34 12.37 -3.32
N ASP A 100 -24.36 12.03 -2.04
CA ASP A 100 -23.67 12.76 -0.97
C ASP A 100 -22.15 12.56 -1.06
N CYS A 101 -21.70 11.39 -1.51
CA CYS A 101 -20.29 11.02 -1.68
C CYS A 101 -19.92 10.86 -3.16
N GLY A 102 -18.75 11.35 -3.55
CA GLY A 102 -18.17 11.16 -4.89
C GLY A 102 -17.51 9.80 -5.09
N VAL A 103 -17.07 9.55 -6.32
CA VAL A 103 -16.21 8.39 -6.65
C VAL A 103 -14.77 8.69 -6.25
N ASP A 104 -14.16 7.81 -5.46
CA ASP A 104 -12.73 7.88 -5.18
C ASP A 104 -11.94 7.53 -6.44
N ASN A 105 -11.03 8.41 -6.85
CA ASN A 105 -10.21 8.19 -8.05
C ASN A 105 -9.12 7.14 -7.77
N ALA A 106 -9.20 5.98 -8.41
CA ALA A 106 -8.20 4.91 -8.29
C ALA A 106 -6.83 5.27 -8.89
N ASP A 107 -6.77 6.28 -9.76
CA ASP A 107 -5.53 6.78 -10.34
C ASP A 107 -4.85 7.88 -9.50
N SER A 108 -5.54 8.39 -8.48
CA SER A 108 -4.97 9.30 -7.50
C SER A 108 -3.99 8.57 -6.60
N LEU A 109 -2.84 9.20 -6.34
CA LEU A 109 -1.84 8.69 -5.42
C LEU A 109 -2.36 8.62 -3.98
N GLN A 110 -3.38 9.42 -3.64
CA GLN A 110 -4.09 9.36 -2.36
C GLN A 110 -4.67 7.97 -2.05
N ASN A 111 -5.04 7.23 -3.10
CA ASN A 111 -5.67 5.91 -3.01
C ASN A 111 -4.73 4.78 -3.46
N GLN A 112 -3.43 5.03 -3.52
CA GLN A 112 -2.43 4.07 -3.99
C GLN A 112 -1.33 3.85 -2.96
N GLU A 113 -0.74 2.67 -3.04
CA GLU A 113 0.46 2.28 -2.31
C GLU A 113 1.47 1.63 -3.26
N ILE A 114 2.70 1.40 -2.79
CA ILE A 114 3.77 0.79 -3.57
C ILE A 114 4.07 -0.61 -3.07
N LEU A 115 3.72 -1.61 -3.87
CA LEU A 115 4.14 -2.99 -3.65
C LEU A 115 5.67 -3.09 -3.78
N LEU A 116 6.34 -3.33 -2.66
CA LEU A 116 7.80 -3.48 -2.65
C LEU A 116 8.22 -4.89 -3.08
N PRO A 117 9.40 -5.04 -3.70
CA PRO A 117 9.92 -6.35 -4.14
C PRO A 117 9.99 -7.38 -3.01
N GLY A 118 10.35 -6.95 -1.79
CA GLY A 118 10.39 -7.82 -0.61
C GLY A 118 9.01 -8.40 -0.25
N HIS A 119 7.96 -7.58 -0.29
CA HIS A 119 6.59 -8.02 0.01
C HIS A 119 6.08 -9.00 -1.04
N LEU A 120 6.33 -8.70 -2.33
CA LEU A 120 6.00 -9.60 -3.43
C LEU A 120 6.72 -10.95 -3.30
N MET A 121 8.03 -10.91 -3.04
CA MET A 121 8.83 -12.12 -2.86
C MET A 121 8.38 -12.96 -1.67
N CYS A 122 8.07 -12.35 -0.53
CA CYS A 122 7.54 -13.04 0.64
C CYS A 122 6.20 -13.72 0.32
N THR A 123 5.31 -13.03 -0.38
CA THR A 123 3.99 -13.56 -0.75
C THR A 123 4.11 -14.72 -1.75
N PHE A 124 4.97 -14.57 -2.77
CA PHE A 124 5.24 -15.63 -3.74
C PHE A 124 5.86 -16.86 -3.08
N ILE A 125 6.88 -16.69 -2.25
CA ILE A 125 7.53 -17.80 -1.53
C ILE A 125 6.54 -18.51 -0.61
N LYS A 126 5.70 -17.75 0.11
CA LYS A 126 4.63 -18.31 0.94
C LYS A 126 3.69 -19.20 0.12
N GLU A 127 3.22 -18.74 -1.04
CA GLU A 127 2.39 -19.57 -1.92
C GLU A 127 3.11 -20.85 -2.36
N LYS A 128 4.41 -20.77 -2.68
CA LYS A 128 5.20 -21.96 -3.06
C LYS A 128 5.36 -22.96 -1.91
N PHE A 129 5.40 -22.50 -0.67
CA PHE A 129 5.31 -23.38 0.49
C PHE A 129 3.91 -23.99 0.65
N GLU A 130 2.84 -23.21 0.47
CA GLU A 130 1.45 -23.72 0.53
C GLU A 130 1.17 -24.78 -0.55
N GLU A 131 1.64 -24.57 -1.79
CA GLU A 131 1.61 -25.56 -2.89
C GLU A 131 2.36 -26.84 -2.52
N PHE A 132 3.53 -26.70 -1.90
CA PHE A 132 4.35 -27.83 -1.47
C PHE A 132 3.65 -28.67 -0.40
N LEU A 133 3.10 -28.02 0.63
CA LEU A 133 2.33 -28.71 1.68
C LEU A 133 1.08 -29.40 1.12
N SER A 134 0.41 -28.77 0.16
CA SER A 134 -0.74 -29.34 -0.52
C SER A 134 -0.36 -30.59 -1.34
N SER A 135 0.76 -30.53 -2.06
CA SER A 135 1.30 -31.65 -2.82
C SER A 135 1.69 -32.82 -1.92
N LEU A 136 2.33 -32.55 -0.78
CA LEU A 136 2.62 -33.56 0.23
C LEU A 136 1.34 -34.24 0.74
N ARG A 137 0.32 -33.45 1.09
CA ARG A 137 -0.96 -34.00 1.55
C ARG A 137 -1.60 -34.90 0.50
N LEU A 138 -1.65 -34.49 -0.76
CA LEU A 138 -2.23 -35.29 -1.84
C LEU A 138 -1.47 -36.60 -2.05
N ALA A 139 -0.14 -36.56 -1.98
CA ALA A 139 0.69 -37.75 -2.08
C ALA A 139 0.45 -38.71 -0.90
N LEU A 140 0.30 -38.19 0.32
CA LEU A 140 -0.01 -39.00 1.50
C LEU A 140 -1.37 -39.69 1.34
N LEU A 141 -2.39 -38.92 0.93
CA LEU A 141 -3.72 -39.47 0.69
C LEU A 141 -3.72 -40.53 -0.41
N SER A 142 -2.92 -40.35 -1.46
CA SER A 142 -2.71 -41.36 -2.50
C SER A 142 -2.07 -42.64 -1.93
N ASP A 143 -1.03 -42.54 -1.11
CA ASP A 143 -0.37 -43.70 -0.51
C ASP A 143 -1.29 -44.44 0.49
N LEU A 144 -2.07 -43.70 1.28
CA LEU A 144 -3.08 -44.25 2.20
C LEU A 144 -4.20 -44.99 1.46
N ARG A 145 -4.63 -44.49 0.29
CA ARG A 145 -5.64 -45.19 -0.55
C ARG A 145 -5.11 -46.49 -1.14
N LYS A 146 -3.82 -46.58 -1.43
CA LYS A 146 -3.19 -47.79 -1.98
C LYS A 146 -3.02 -48.88 -0.91
N ASP A 147 -2.55 -48.49 0.27
CA ASP A 147 -2.30 -49.43 1.36
C ASP A 147 -2.38 -48.70 2.71
N PHE A 148 -3.56 -48.73 3.32
CA PHE A 148 -3.85 -48.00 4.54
C PHE A 148 -3.04 -48.50 5.73
N ALA A 149 -2.99 -49.83 5.95
CA ALA A 149 -2.36 -50.42 7.12
C ALA A 149 -0.84 -50.19 7.12
N ARG A 150 -0.18 -50.45 5.98
CA ARG A 150 1.27 -50.28 5.84
C ARG A 150 1.69 -48.82 5.89
N THR A 151 0.92 -47.91 5.29
CA THR A 151 1.25 -46.48 5.26
C THR A 151 1.04 -45.86 6.64
N SER A 152 -0.04 -46.23 7.33
CA SER A 152 -0.31 -45.75 8.70
C SER A 152 0.80 -46.13 9.69
N ALA A 153 1.33 -47.36 9.58
CA ALA A 153 2.46 -47.81 10.41
C ALA A 153 3.77 -47.02 10.17
N LYS A 154 3.90 -46.37 9.01
CA LYS A 154 5.10 -45.58 8.64
C LYS A 154 4.98 -44.09 8.98
N LEU A 155 3.81 -43.61 9.43
CA LEU A 155 3.60 -42.19 9.72
C LEU A 155 4.48 -41.68 10.86
N THR A 156 4.91 -42.56 11.77
CA THR A 156 5.83 -42.24 12.87
C THR A 156 7.30 -42.33 12.47
N ASP A 157 7.62 -42.87 11.28
CA ASP A 157 8.99 -43.05 10.80
C ASP A 157 9.52 -41.77 10.12
N ALA A 158 10.57 -41.19 10.70
CA ALA A 158 11.26 -40.03 10.13
C ALA A 158 11.82 -40.30 8.72
N LYS A 159 12.23 -41.54 8.42
CA LYS A 159 12.76 -41.91 7.09
C LYS A 159 11.69 -41.88 6.01
N TYR A 160 10.43 -42.18 6.36
CA TYR A 160 9.30 -42.04 5.44
C TYR A 160 9.12 -40.58 5.04
N TRP A 161 9.04 -39.68 6.01
CA TRP A 161 8.90 -38.25 5.77
C TRP A 161 10.09 -37.64 5.01
N GLY A 162 11.32 -38.06 5.34
CA GLY A 162 12.52 -37.65 4.58
C GLY A 162 12.40 -37.99 3.09
N LYS A 163 12.04 -39.24 2.75
CA LYS A 163 11.81 -39.65 1.36
C LYS A 163 10.65 -38.91 0.69
N MET A 164 9.60 -38.63 1.44
CA MET A 164 8.40 -37.96 0.95
C MET A 164 8.68 -36.50 0.59
N VAL A 165 9.43 -35.81 1.46
CA VAL A 165 9.95 -34.46 1.23
C VAL A 165 10.94 -34.48 0.08
N ASP A 166 11.90 -35.39 0.01
CA ASP A 166 12.85 -35.44 -1.10
C ASP A 166 12.18 -35.61 -2.47
N ARG A 167 11.12 -36.42 -2.52
CA ARG A 167 10.33 -36.67 -3.72
C ARG A 167 9.56 -35.43 -4.20
N HIS A 168 8.98 -34.65 -3.29
CA HIS A 168 8.09 -33.53 -3.63
C HIS A 168 8.73 -32.13 -3.50
N ALA A 169 9.71 -31.97 -2.60
CA ALA A 169 10.41 -30.72 -2.29
C ALA A 169 11.79 -30.59 -2.94
N GLY A 170 12.51 -31.71 -3.09
CA GLY A 170 13.96 -31.70 -3.30
C GLY A 170 14.39 -31.82 -4.76
N LYS A 171 14.46 -33.05 -5.28
CA LYS A 171 15.27 -33.37 -6.47
C LYS A 171 14.49 -33.59 -7.76
N ALA A 172 13.27 -34.11 -7.70
CA ALA A 172 12.47 -34.42 -8.91
C ALA A 172 11.68 -33.21 -9.45
N SER A 173 11.29 -32.27 -8.59
CA SER A 173 10.48 -31.08 -8.94
C SER A 173 11.30 -29.78 -9.05
N GLY A 174 12.59 -29.81 -8.70
CA GLY A 174 13.47 -28.65 -8.70
C GLY A 174 13.41 -27.75 -7.45
N GLY A 175 12.42 -27.95 -6.58
CA GLY A 175 12.27 -27.24 -5.31
C GLY A 175 11.90 -25.75 -5.45
N ILE A 176 11.63 -25.11 -4.30
CA ILE A 176 11.20 -23.71 -4.23
C ILE A 176 12.28 -22.78 -4.77
N GLY A 177 13.56 -23.10 -4.53
CA GLY A 177 14.70 -22.31 -5.02
C GLY A 177 14.72 -22.15 -6.54
N LYS A 178 14.50 -23.23 -7.31
CA LYS A 178 14.43 -23.12 -8.79
C LYS A 178 13.18 -22.38 -9.25
N LYS A 179 12.04 -22.50 -8.56
CA LYS A 179 10.85 -21.70 -8.87
C LYS A 179 11.11 -20.20 -8.69
N VAL A 180 11.79 -19.83 -7.60
CA VAL A 180 12.22 -18.44 -7.36
C VAL A 180 13.23 -17.98 -8.40
N GLN A 181 14.22 -18.81 -8.75
CA GLN A 181 15.19 -18.49 -9.79
C GLN A 181 14.49 -18.25 -11.14
N HIS A 182 13.53 -19.10 -11.51
CA HIS A 182 12.75 -18.95 -12.74
C HIS A 182 11.94 -17.66 -12.75
N PHE A 183 11.29 -17.33 -11.62
CA PHE A 183 10.58 -16.05 -11.47
C PHE A 183 11.54 -14.87 -11.68
N LEU A 184 12.69 -14.86 -11.00
CA LEU A 184 13.65 -13.77 -11.09
C LEU A 184 14.25 -13.64 -12.49
N SER A 185 14.51 -14.75 -13.17
CA SER A 185 15.14 -14.75 -14.49
C SER A 185 14.18 -14.39 -15.63
N THR A 186 12.90 -14.73 -15.51
CA THR A 186 11.91 -14.52 -16.58
C THR A 186 10.97 -13.34 -16.32
N GLY A 187 10.81 -12.94 -15.07
CA GLY A 187 9.84 -11.94 -14.64
C GLY A 187 8.39 -12.43 -14.69
N ASN A 188 8.16 -13.72 -14.90
CA ASN A 188 6.84 -14.33 -15.00
C ASN A 188 6.44 -15.01 -13.69
N ILE A 189 5.31 -14.62 -13.13
CA ILE A 189 4.71 -15.25 -11.95
C ILE A 189 3.82 -16.39 -12.41
N VAL A 190 4.20 -17.61 -12.01
CA VAL A 190 3.30 -18.77 -12.05
C VAL A 190 2.67 -18.87 -10.68
N SER A 191 1.40 -18.50 -10.53
CA SER A 191 0.65 -18.51 -9.27
C SER A 191 -0.69 -19.21 -9.47
N THR A 192 -1.17 -19.91 -8.43
CA THR A 192 -2.49 -20.53 -8.42
C THR A 192 -3.58 -19.56 -7.95
N SER A 193 -3.20 -18.62 -7.09
CA SER A 193 -4.09 -17.59 -6.52
C SER A 193 -4.11 -16.28 -7.31
N GLY A 194 -3.11 -16.04 -8.16
CA GLY A 194 -2.91 -14.77 -8.86
C GLY A 194 -2.30 -13.66 -7.99
N LEU A 195 -2.05 -13.93 -6.70
CA LEU A 195 -1.47 -12.98 -5.72
C LEU A 195 -2.18 -11.63 -5.60
N ASP A 196 -3.45 -11.55 -6.03
CA ASP A 196 -4.23 -10.30 -6.11
C ASP A 196 -3.64 -9.25 -7.07
N LEU A 197 -2.86 -9.71 -8.06
CA LEU A 197 -2.22 -8.85 -9.06
C LEU A 197 -2.89 -9.02 -10.42
N MET A 198 -3.03 -7.90 -11.13
CA MET A 198 -3.71 -7.88 -12.45
C MET A 198 -2.82 -8.37 -13.60
N GLN A 199 -1.52 -8.60 -13.37
CA GLN A 199 -0.57 -9.00 -14.40
C GLN A 199 0.18 -10.28 -13.99
N VAL A 200 0.67 -11.03 -14.97
CA VAL A 200 1.41 -12.29 -14.74
C VAL A 200 2.88 -12.20 -15.16
N SER A 201 3.27 -11.15 -15.89
CA SER A 201 4.61 -10.95 -16.45
C SER A 201 5.15 -9.56 -16.16
N GLY A 202 6.43 -9.35 -16.44
CA GLY A 202 7.06 -8.02 -16.38
C GLY A 202 7.43 -7.56 -14.97
N TYR A 203 7.57 -8.49 -14.02
CA TYR A 203 7.90 -8.17 -12.62
C TYR A 203 9.38 -7.96 -12.36
N THR A 204 10.25 -8.55 -13.18
CA THR A 204 11.70 -8.35 -13.09
C THR A 204 12.22 -7.73 -14.36
N ILE A 205 13.23 -6.88 -14.19
CA ILE A 205 13.95 -6.24 -15.28
C ILE A 205 15.45 -6.40 -15.01
N VAL A 206 16.24 -6.39 -16.07
CA VAL A 206 17.69 -6.35 -15.94
C VAL A 206 18.09 -4.99 -15.38
N ALA A 207 18.85 -4.98 -14.29
CA ALA A 207 19.44 -3.76 -13.75
C ALA A 207 20.64 -3.36 -14.64
N GLU A 208 20.35 -2.61 -15.70
CA GLU A 208 21.34 -2.25 -16.71
C GLU A 208 22.38 -1.29 -16.14
N ARG A 209 23.65 -1.56 -16.49
CA ARG A 209 24.81 -0.74 -16.11
C ARG A 209 25.41 -0.04 -17.33
N LEU A 210 24.57 0.64 -18.10
CA LEU A 210 25.04 1.50 -19.19
C LEU A 210 25.89 2.65 -18.64
N ASN A 211 25.35 3.32 -17.63
CA ASN A 211 26.01 4.31 -16.80
C ASN A 211 25.40 4.28 -15.40
N PHE A 212 25.95 5.07 -14.47
CA PHE A 212 25.47 5.12 -13.10
C PHE A 212 24.03 5.66 -12.99
N LEU A 213 23.65 6.65 -13.81
CA LEU A 213 22.30 7.22 -13.81
C LEU A 213 21.24 6.18 -14.17
N ARG A 214 21.48 5.36 -15.21
CA ARG A 214 20.60 4.25 -15.60
C ARG A 214 20.43 3.26 -14.45
N TYR A 215 21.55 2.87 -13.83
CA TYR A 215 21.54 1.91 -12.73
C TYR A 215 20.73 2.43 -11.54
N CYS A 216 20.96 3.67 -11.10
CA CYS A 216 20.22 4.28 -10.00
C CYS A 216 18.73 4.47 -10.32
N ALA A 217 18.38 4.80 -11.57
CA ALA A 217 16.99 4.99 -11.98
C ALA A 217 16.13 3.74 -11.76
N HIS A 218 16.68 2.54 -11.99
CA HIS A 218 15.95 1.29 -11.77
C HIS A 218 15.41 1.18 -10.34
N PHE A 219 16.19 1.56 -9.34
CA PHE A 219 15.81 1.47 -7.91
C PHE A 219 14.87 2.57 -7.43
N ARG A 220 14.65 3.61 -8.25
CA ARG A 220 13.69 4.70 -7.97
C ARG A 220 12.47 4.64 -8.88
N SER A 221 12.44 3.70 -9.83
CA SER A 221 11.34 3.57 -10.79
C SER A 221 10.12 2.91 -10.15
N VAL A 222 8.94 3.40 -10.52
CA VAL A 222 7.62 2.89 -10.11
C VAL A 222 6.78 2.75 -11.37
N HIS A 223 6.14 1.60 -11.53
CA HIS A 223 5.34 1.30 -12.71
C HIS A 223 3.90 0.99 -12.31
N ARG A 224 2.92 1.55 -13.04
CA ARG A 224 1.48 1.31 -12.77
C ARG A 224 1.04 -0.14 -13.06
N GLY A 225 1.73 -0.81 -13.96
CA GLY A 225 1.45 -2.19 -14.37
C GLY A 225 1.38 -2.33 -15.89
N GLN A 226 1.86 -3.45 -16.42
CA GLN A 226 1.82 -3.79 -17.85
C GLN A 226 0.39 -3.78 -18.40
N PHE A 227 -0.59 -4.16 -17.57
CA PHE A 227 -2.01 -4.09 -17.89
C PHE A 227 -2.46 -2.70 -18.39
N PHE A 228 -1.93 -1.63 -17.81
CA PHE A 228 -2.27 -0.25 -18.20
C PHE A 228 -1.58 0.21 -19.49
N MET A 229 -0.55 -0.51 -19.96
CA MET A 229 0.07 -0.19 -21.26
C MET A 229 -0.84 -0.53 -22.44
N GLU A 230 -1.68 -1.57 -22.29
CA GLU A 230 -2.63 -2.01 -23.32
C GLU A 230 -3.91 -1.15 -23.35
N MET A 231 -4.18 -0.40 -22.27
CA MET A 231 -5.32 0.51 -22.21
C MET A 231 -5.14 1.72 -23.13
N LYS A 232 -6.19 2.01 -23.91
CA LYS A 232 -6.24 3.19 -24.81
C LYS A 232 -6.55 4.49 -24.09
N THR A 233 -7.03 4.44 -22.84
CA THR A 233 -7.38 5.62 -22.06
C THR A 233 -6.14 6.34 -21.56
N THR A 234 -6.10 7.67 -21.69
CA THR A 234 -4.97 8.49 -21.24
C THR A 234 -5.08 8.94 -19.78
N ALA A 235 -6.21 8.72 -19.12
CA ALA A 235 -6.45 9.17 -17.74
C ALA A 235 -5.35 8.67 -16.77
N VAL A 236 -5.02 7.39 -16.84
CA VAL A 236 -3.97 6.72 -16.04
C VAL A 236 -2.56 7.25 -16.29
N ARG A 237 -2.35 7.98 -17.39
CA ARG A 237 -1.04 8.53 -17.82
C ARG A 237 -0.88 9.99 -17.44
N LYS A 238 -1.95 10.65 -16.98
CA LYS A 238 -1.91 12.07 -16.63
C LYS A 238 -1.16 12.24 -15.31
N LEU A 239 -0.31 13.26 -15.29
CA LEU A 239 0.25 13.78 -14.04
C LEU A 239 -0.87 14.43 -13.24
N LEU A 240 -1.02 14.03 -11.98
CA LEU A 240 -2.01 14.57 -11.06
C LEU A 240 -1.32 15.41 -9.96
N PRO A 241 -1.96 16.47 -9.43
CA PRO A 241 -1.34 17.37 -8.45
C PRO A 241 -0.97 16.70 -7.12
N ASP A 242 -1.70 15.66 -6.73
CA ASP A 242 -1.45 14.85 -5.53
C ASP A 242 -0.12 14.09 -5.57
N GLN A 243 0.52 13.97 -6.73
CA GLN A 243 1.84 13.36 -6.89
C GLN A 243 3.00 14.25 -6.45
N TRP A 244 2.73 15.55 -6.20
CA TRP A 244 3.73 16.54 -5.81
C TRP A 244 4.58 16.06 -4.62
N GLY A 245 5.90 16.07 -4.77
CA GLY A 245 6.83 15.66 -3.73
C GLY A 245 6.96 14.14 -3.53
N PHE A 246 6.13 13.32 -4.19
CA PHE A 246 6.18 11.86 -4.10
C PHE A 246 6.74 11.20 -5.36
N LEU A 247 6.20 11.58 -6.53
CA LEU A 247 6.66 11.17 -7.85
C LEU A 247 7.17 12.39 -8.61
N CYS A 248 8.23 12.20 -9.38
CA CYS A 248 8.81 13.29 -10.16
C CYS A 248 7.93 13.63 -11.37
N PRO A 249 7.57 14.90 -11.58
CA PRO A 249 6.72 15.31 -12.71
C PRO A 249 7.45 15.28 -14.06
N VAL A 250 8.78 15.23 -14.05
CA VAL A 250 9.64 15.31 -15.24
C VAL A 250 10.17 13.94 -15.67
N HIS A 251 10.51 13.07 -14.70
CA HIS A 251 11.25 11.85 -14.97
C HIS A 251 10.32 10.69 -15.35
N THR A 252 9.79 10.75 -16.57
CA THR A 252 9.09 9.68 -17.28
C THR A 252 9.75 9.50 -18.65
N PRO A 253 9.87 8.27 -19.19
CA PRO A 253 10.29 8.09 -20.58
C PRO A 253 9.23 8.64 -21.56
N ASP A 254 9.66 8.92 -22.78
CA ASP A 254 8.76 9.16 -23.91
C ASP A 254 8.18 7.84 -24.49
N GLY A 255 7.28 7.98 -25.47
CA GLY A 255 6.69 6.85 -26.20
C GLY A 255 5.66 6.03 -25.39
N GLY A 256 5.63 4.72 -25.64
CA GLY A 256 4.64 3.79 -25.07
C GLY A 256 4.51 3.79 -23.53
N PRO A 257 5.60 3.86 -22.74
CA PRO A 257 5.52 3.87 -21.27
C PRO A 257 5.31 5.26 -20.64
N CYS A 258 5.14 6.32 -21.44
CA CYS A 258 4.98 7.68 -20.93
C CYS A 258 3.79 7.80 -19.97
N GLY A 259 4.03 8.32 -18.76
CA GLY A 259 3.05 8.49 -17.68
C GLY A 259 2.72 7.20 -16.90
N LEU A 260 3.23 6.04 -17.33
CA LEU A 260 3.04 4.76 -16.62
C LEU A 260 4.31 4.33 -15.86
N LEU A 261 5.48 4.67 -16.41
CA LEU A 261 6.77 4.51 -15.75
C LEU A 261 7.24 5.84 -15.19
N SER A 262 7.08 6.03 -13.89
CA SER A 262 7.50 7.24 -13.18
C SER A 262 8.65 6.92 -12.23
N HIS A 263 9.25 7.95 -11.64
CA HIS A 263 10.32 7.78 -10.66
C HIS A 263 9.99 8.57 -9.39
N LEU A 264 10.35 8.01 -8.24
CA LEU A 264 10.19 8.66 -6.95
C LEU A 264 10.93 10.00 -6.91
N ALA A 265 10.30 11.01 -6.33
CA ALA A 265 10.93 12.29 -6.01
C ALA A 265 12.06 12.10 -4.99
N LEU A 266 13.00 13.04 -4.90
CA LEU A 266 14.29 12.84 -4.22
C LEU A 266 14.17 12.39 -2.75
N LYS A 267 13.38 13.13 -1.96
CA LYS A 267 13.21 12.88 -0.52
C LYS A 267 11.99 12.00 -0.19
N SER A 268 11.26 11.54 -1.21
CA SER A 268 10.17 10.57 -1.07
C SER A 268 10.71 9.21 -0.59
N LYS A 269 10.07 8.64 0.42
CA LYS A 269 10.40 7.35 1.04
C LYS A 269 9.21 6.42 0.97
N VAL A 270 9.49 5.12 0.80
CA VAL A 270 8.48 4.05 0.87
C VAL A 270 8.70 3.27 2.16
N MET A 271 7.65 3.09 2.93
CA MET A 271 7.70 2.39 4.21
C MET A 271 7.76 0.88 3.99
N ALA A 272 8.91 0.25 4.28
CA ALA A 272 9.07 -1.20 4.11
C ALA A 272 8.38 -2.03 5.21
N TYR A 273 8.22 -1.43 6.38
CA TYR A 273 7.65 -2.06 7.57
C TYR A 273 6.54 -1.17 8.13
N PRO A 274 5.52 -1.75 8.78
CA PRO A 274 4.56 -0.95 9.51
C PRO A 274 5.26 -0.21 10.64
N SER A 275 4.79 1.00 10.92
CA SER A 275 5.28 1.78 12.06
C SER A 275 4.93 1.04 13.35
N ARG A 276 5.93 0.71 14.17
CA ARG A 276 5.70 -0.03 15.41
C ARG A 276 5.03 0.88 16.44
N LEU A 277 3.73 0.66 16.64
CA LEU A 277 2.93 1.33 17.68
C LEU A 277 3.40 1.00 19.10
N ASP A 278 3.98 -0.19 19.30
CA ASP A 278 4.43 -0.69 20.61
C ASP A 278 5.94 -0.51 20.86
N ALA A 279 6.60 0.42 20.16
CA ALA A 279 8.00 0.72 20.45
C ALA A 279 8.11 1.31 21.88
N LYS A 280 9.14 0.90 22.65
CA LYS A 280 9.36 1.35 24.04
C LYS A 280 9.25 2.88 24.13
N GLY A 281 8.21 3.37 24.81
CA GLY A 281 7.97 4.80 25.06
C GLY A 281 6.88 5.48 24.23
N MET A 282 6.28 4.79 23.24
CA MET A 282 5.15 5.33 22.47
C MET A 282 3.81 5.03 23.15
N ILE A 283 2.85 5.94 23.00
CA ILE A 283 1.49 5.80 23.54
C ILE A 283 0.64 4.95 22.60
N ASP A 284 -0.23 4.11 23.16
CA ASP A 284 -1.25 3.36 22.41
C ASP A 284 -2.22 4.34 21.73
N LEU A 285 -2.35 4.25 20.40
CA LEU A 285 -3.21 5.16 19.64
C LEU A 285 -4.70 5.02 19.99
N ASP A 286 -5.16 3.83 20.38
CA ASP A 286 -6.56 3.66 20.78
C ASP A 286 -6.83 4.46 22.06
N ASP A 287 -6.01 4.26 23.09
CA ASP A 287 -6.14 4.97 24.37
C ASP A 287 -6.01 6.49 24.19
N LEU A 288 -5.09 6.94 23.33
CA LEU A 288 -4.92 8.34 22.99
C LEU A 288 -6.18 8.92 22.33
N LEU A 289 -6.73 8.25 21.31
CA LEU A 289 -7.93 8.73 20.62
C LEU A 289 -9.14 8.82 21.55
N LEU A 290 -9.32 7.82 22.43
CA LEU A 290 -10.38 7.85 23.44
C LEU A 290 -10.21 9.02 24.41
N SER A 291 -8.97 9.28 24.85
CA SER A 291 -8.66 10.41 25.73
C SER A 291 -8.93 11.77 25.09
N LEU A 292 -8.83 11.86 23.76
CA LEU A 292 -9.08 13.08 22.99
C LEU A 292 -10.55 13.26 22.57
N GLY A 293 -11.46 12.39 23.06
CA GLY A 293 -12.90 12.54 22.86
C GLY A 293 -13.50 11.73 21.71
N VAL A 294 -12.79 10.73 21.19
CA VAL A 294 -13.40 9.77 20.25
C VAL A 294 -14.37 8.87 21.00
N THR A 295 -15.63 8.82 20.53
CA THR A 295 -16.63 7.92 21.10
C THR A 295 -16.40 6.51 20.54
N PRO A 296 -16.09 5.50 21.38
CA PRO A 296 -15.75 4.16 20.91
C PRO A 296 -16.92 3.48 20.18
N CYS A 297 -16.61 2.74 19.12
CA CYS A 297 -17.55 1.85 18.43
C CYS A 297 -17.01 0.41 18.40
N GLY A 298 -17.89 -0.58 18.33
CA GLY A 298 -17.47 -1.99 18.19
C GLY A 298 -16.60 -2.50 19.34
N ALA A 299 -15.42 -3.03 19.03
CA ALA A 299 -14.44 -3.49 20.02
C ALA A 299 -13.42 -2.40 20.42
N GLY A 300 -13.66 -1.13 20.08
CA GLY A 300 -12.76 0.02 20.31
C GLY A 300 -12.47 0.39 21.78
N SER A 301 -12.72 -0.52 22.72
CA SER A 301 -12.16 -0.52 24.07
C SER A 301 -11.58 -1.91 24.29
N ARG A 302 -10.37 -2.02 24.88
CA ARG A 302 -9.76 -3.30 25.29
C ARG A 302 -10.72 -4.24 26.05
N ASN A 303 -11.78 -3.68 26.66
CA ASN A 303 -12.77 -4.41 27.45
C ASN A 303 -14.03 -4.84 26.66
N GLY A 304 -14.15 -4.53 25.37
CA GLY A 304 -15.26 -5.02 24.55
C GLY A 304 -16.63 -4.45 24.92
N ASP A 305 -16.69 -3.32 25.62
CA ASP A 305 -17.92 -2.68 26.09
C ASP A 305 -18.44 -1.57 25.16
N GLY A 306 -18.04 -1.55 23.88
CA GLY A 306 -18.48 -0.56 22.88
C GLY A 306 -19.99 -0.60 22.62
N ARG A 307 -20.76 -0.02 23.55
CA ARG A 307 -22.23 0.09 23.55
C ARG A 307 -22.70 1.54 23.39
N ILE A 308 -21.82 2.47 23.05
CA ILE A 308 -22.23 3.84 22.75
C ILE A 308 -22.33 3.97 21.24
N GLY A 309 -23.56 3.96 20.73
CA GLY A 309 -23.83 4.17 19.32
C GLY A 309 -23.30 5.53 18.87
N SER A 310 -22.41 5.53 17.87
CA SER A 310 -22.03 6.76 17.17
C SER A 310 -23.28 7.37 16.51
N THR A 311 -23.48 8.67 16.69
CA THR A 311 -24.58 9.43 16.08
C THR A 311 -24.27 9.72 14.62
N HIS A 312 -25.28 9.98 13.79
CA HIS A 312 -25.08 10.37 12.38
C HIS A 312 -24.24 11.66 12.21
N LEU A 313 -24.10 12.46 13.26
CA LEU A 313 -23.26 13.67 13.29
C LEU A 313 -21.77 13.38 13.48
N HIS A 314 -21.43 12.18 13.93
CA HIS A 314 -20.05 11.77 14.15
C HIS A 314 -19.45 11.19 12.88
N LEU A 315 -18.30 11.72 12.51
CA LEU A 315 -17.47 11.19 11.43
C LEU A 315 -16.64 10.00 11.95
N PRO A 316 -16.38 8.98 11.11
CA PRO A 316 -15.62 7.81 11.52
C PRO A 316 -14.15 8.14 11.78
N VAL A 317 -13.59 7.45 12.77
CA VAL A 317 -12.15 7.43 13.06
C VAL A 317 -11.65 6.00 12.91
N SER A 318 -10.64 5.79 12.06
CA SER A 318 -10.08 4.47 11.80
C SER A 318 -8.56 4.45 11.86
N ILE A 319 -8.00 3.35 12.37
CA ILE A 319 -6.57 3.04 12.32
C ILE A 319 -6.40 1.81 11.41
N ASP A 320 -5.69 1.97 10.29
CA ASP A 320 -5.38 0.88 9.35
C ASP A 320 -6.62 0.06 8.92
N GLY A 321 -7.75 0.74 8.74
CA GLY A 321 -9.04 0.14 8.36
C GLY A 321 -9.88 -0.39 9.53
N ARG A 322 -9.34 -0.47 10.75
CA ARG A 322 -10.11 -0.78 11.96
C ARG A 322 -10.82 0.47 12.49
N ILE A 323 -12.14 0.39 12.64
CA ILE A 323 -12.95 1.49 13.18
C ILE A 323 -12.78 1.56 14.70
N VAL A 324 -12.20 2.65 15.19
CA VAL A 324 -12.03 2.90 16.62
C VAL A 324 -13.32 3.51 17.18
N GLY A 325 -13.92 4.43 16.44
CA GLY A 325 -15.07 5.19 16.93
C GLY A 325 -15.49 6.31 15.98
N GLY A 326 -16.18 7.30 16.55
CA GLY A 326 -16.54 8.52 15.84
C GLY A 326 -16.50 9.76 16.72
N ALA A 327 -16.29 10.91 16.10
CA ALA A 327 -16.30 12.21 16.77
C ALA A 327 -16.85 13.30 15.84
N SER A 328 -17.22 14.45 16.40
CA SER A 328 -17.68 15.59 15.62
C SER A 328 -16.55 16.18 14.75
N PRO A 329 -16.87 16.82 13.61
CA PRO A 329 -15.85 17.38 12.70
C PRO A 329 -14.91 18.40 13.38
N SER A 330 -15.41 19.17 14.35
CA SER A 330 -14.61 20.14 15.11
C SER A 330 -13.58 19.45 16.00
N VAL A 331 -13.98 18.37 16.69
CA VAL A 331 -13.08 17.57 17.52
C VAL A 331 -12.03 16.88 16.66
N LEU A 332 -12.39 16.35 15.48
CA LEU A 332 -11.43 15.71 14.57
C LEU A 332 -10.32 16.65 14.09
N LYS A 333 -10.63 17.93 13.85
CA LYS A 333 -9.61 18.95 13.51
C LYS A 333 -8.60 19.12 14.64
N ILE A 334 -9.08 19.15 15.89
CA ILE A 334 -8.23 19.27 17.08
C ILE A 334 -7.38 18.01 17.25
N ILE A 335 -7.98 16.83 17.11
CA ILE A 335 -7.27 15.54 17.19
C ILE A 335 -6.16 15.48 16.14
N ALA A 336 -6.45 15.82 14.88
CA ALA A 336 -5.47 15.78 13.81
C ALA A 336 -4.29 16.73 14.08
N ALA A 337 -4.55 17.97 14.51
CA ALA A 337 -3.49 18.91 14.88
C ALA A 337 -2.66 18.43 16.08
N HIS A 338 -3.31 17.83 17.09
CA HIS A 338 -2.64 17.28 18.25
C HIS A 338 -1.73 16.09 17.90
N LEU A 339 -2.22 15.16 17.07
CA LEU A 339 -1.43 14.02 16.58
C LEU A 339 -0.20 14.50 15.79
N ARG A 340 -0.35 15.51 14.93
CA ARG A 340 0.79 16.09 14.19
C ARG A 340 1.84 16.68 15.10
N LYS A 341 1.44 17.38 16.16
CA LYS A 341 2.37 17.87 17.18
C LYS A 341 3.14 16.71 17.84
N LEU A 342 2.42 15.68 18.30
CA LEU A 342 3.02 14.51 18.95
C LEU A 342 3.95 13.70 18.03
N LYS A 343 3.71 13.69 16.72
CA LYS A 343 4.59 13.05 15.71
C LYS A 343 5.97 13.69 15.66
N VAL A 344 6.02 14.99 15.93
CA VAL A 344 7.17 15.85 15.68
C VAL A 344 7.92 16.20 16.98
N ASP A 345 7.32 15.95 18.14
CA ASP A 345 7.98 16.06 19.45
C ASP A 345 9.29 15.23 19.51
N ASN A 346 10.23 15.68 20.34
CA ASN A 346 11.52 15.02 20.53
C ASN A 346 11.73 14.67 22.02
N PRO A 347 11.61 13.39 22.43
CA PRO A 347 11.36 12.21 21.59
C PRO A 347 9.91 12.12 21.08
N PRO A 348 9.67 11.43 19.94
CA PRO A 348 8.33 11.30 19.37
C PRO A 348 7.45 10.41 20.24
N VAL A 349 6.22 10.86 20.49
CA VAL A 349 5.24 10.19 21.36
C VAL A 349 4.38 9.20 20.58
N VAL A 350 4.13 9.52 19.31
CA VAL A 350 3.48 8.65 18.31
C VAL A 350 4.46 8.41 17.15
N PRO A 351 4.24 7.40 16.29
CA PRO A 351 5.18 7.13 15.22
C PRO A 351 5.36 8.34 14.27
N PRO A 352 6.59 8.78 13.97
CA PRO A 352 6.83 10.00 13.17
C PRO A 352 6.35 9.87 11.72
N THR A 353 6.16 8.64 11.22
CA THR A 353 5.66 8.31 9.88
C THR A 353 4.16 7.96 9.86
N LEU A 354 3.45 8.20 10.95
CA LEU A 354 1.99 8.10 11.02
C LEU A 354 1.37 9.11 10.05
N GLU A 355 0.56 8.62 9.12
CA GLU A 355 -0.20 9.49 8.22
C GLU A 355 -1.53 9.87 8.87
N VAL A 356 -1.83 11.17 8.92
CA VAL A 356 -3.01 11.71 9.61
C VAL A 356 -4.00 12.26 8.56
N GLY A 357 -4.68 11.36 7.86
CA GLY A 357 -5.63 11.68 6.80
C GLY A 357 -6.96 12.20 7.32
N LEU A 358 -7.06 13.51 7.57
CA LEU A 358 -8.34 14.17 7.89
C LEU A 358 -9.04 14.60 6.60
N VAL A 359 -10.13 13.92 6.25
CA VAL A 359 -11.02 14.33 5.16
C VAL A 359 -12.16 15.14 5.76
N PRO A 360 -12.20 16.48 5.54
CA PRO A 360 -13.27 17.32 6.06
C PRO A 360 -14.61 17.01 5.39
N PRO A 361 -15.75 17.27 6.07
CA PRO A 361 -17.05 17.21 5.42
C PRO A 361 -17.11 18.24 4.29
N GLY A 362 -17.45 17.78 3.08
CA GLY A 362 -17.50 18.59 1.87
C GLY A 362 -18.91 18.71 1.28
N ASN A 363 -18.99 19.38 0.14
CA ASN A 363 -20.21 19.44 -0.67
C ASN A 363 -20.56 18.06 -1.25
N PRO A 364 -21.82 17.84 -1.69
CA PRO A 364 -22.19 16.61 -2.39
C PRO A 364 -21.23 16.29 -3.53
N GLY A 365 -20.73 15.05 -3.56
CA GLY A 365 -19.71 14.60 -4.51
C GLY A 365 -18.26 14.72 -4.02
N ALA A 366 -18.02 15.23 -2.81
CA ALA A 366 -16.72 15.15 -2.17
C ALA A 366 -16.40 13.71 -1.69
N PRO A 367 -15.13 13.37 -1.42
CA PRO A 367 -14.76 12.10 -0.81
C PRO A 367 -15.41 11.90 0.57
N TYR A 368 -15.61 10.65 0.96
CA TYR A 368 -16.30 10.32 2.21
C TYR A 368 -15.51 10.83 3.44
N PRO A 369 -16.10 11.72 4.27
CA PRO A 369 -15.38 12.39 5.35
C PRO A 369 -15.04 11.46 6.52
N GLY A 370 -13.95 11.76 7.22
CA GLY A 370 -13.45 10.95 8.32
C GLY A 370 -12.01 11.26 8.70
N LEU A 371 -11.56 10.67 9.81
CA LEU A 371 -10.15 10.67 10.19
C LEU A 371 -9.57 9.27 9.99
N TYR A 372 -8.68 9.15 9.01
CA TYR A 372 -8.02 7.91 8.62
C TYR A 372 -6.55 7.95 9.01
N LEU A 373 -6.16 7.09 9.95
CA LEU A 373 -4.80 6.98 10.43
C LEU A 373 -4.15 5.74 9.83
N PHE A 374 -2.96 5.91 9.24
CA PHE A 374 -2.24 4.79 8.62
C PHE A 374 -0.84 4.61 9.19
N THR A 375 -0.55 3.37 9.59
CA THR A 375 0.76 2.90 10.01
C THR A 375 1.29 1.75 9.18
N CYS A 376 0.51 1.24 8.22
CA CYS A 376 0.88 0.15 7.32
C CYS A 376 2.21 0.35 6.57
N ALA A 377 2.79 -0.78 6.13
CA ALA A 377 3.87 -0.79 5.15
C ALA A 377 3.38 -0.37 3.75
N ALA A 378 4.26 -0.33 2.76
CA ALA A 378 4.01 0.02 1.35
C ALA A 378 3.56 1.46 1.09
N ARG A 379 3.36 2.28 2.13
CA ARG A 379 2.97 3.69 2.00
C ARG A 379 4.13 4.60 1.59
N LEU A 380 3.79 5.66 0.88
CA LEU A 380 4.68 6.77 0.57
C LEU A 380 4.65 7.80 1.68
N VAL A 381 5.81 8.31 2.05
CA VAL A 381 5.95 9.46 2.95
C VAL A 381 7.03 10.41 2.44
N ARG A 382 6.85 11.72 2.65
CA ARG A 382 7.85 12.73 2.33
C ARG A 382 8.01 13.74 3.47
N PRO A 383 9.20 14.33 3.65
CA PRO A 383 9.43 15.33 4.68
C PRO A 383 8.97 16.73 4.24
N VAL A 384 8.32 17.46 5.15
CA VAL A 384 7.97 18.88 5.05
C VAL A 384 8.28 19.59 6.37
N LEU A 385 8.42 20.90 6.36
CA LEU A 385 8.57 21.70 7.58
C LEU A 385 7.18 21.96 8.18
N ASN A 386 6.96 21.57 9.43
CA ASN A 386 5.79 22.00 10.19
C ASN A 386 6.08 23.39 10.78
N ARG A 387 5.31 24.41 10.38
CA ARG A 387 5.57 25.81 10.78
C ARG A 387 5.29 26.05 12.26
N ALA A 388 4.36 25.32 12.86
CA ALA A 388 3.98 25.52 14.26
C ALA A 388 5.05 24.98 15.22
N SER A 389 5.69 23.87 14.88
CA SER A 389 6.76 23.27 15.69
C SER A 389 8.17 23.68 15.25
N GLY A 390 8.36 24.14 14.01
CA GLY A 390 9.67 24.44 13.42
C GLY A 390 10.51 23.19 13.09
N HIS A 391 9.89 22.01 13.10
CA HIS A 391 10.56 20.72 12.92
C HIS A 391 10.03 20.00 11.67
N THR A 392 10.82 19.05 11.16
CA THR A 392 10.44 18.25 9.98
C THR A 392 9.38 17.20 10.33
N GLU A 393 8.27 17.22 9.60
CA GLU A 393 7.18 16.25 9.67
C GLU A 393 7.16 15.37 8.41
N PHE A 394 6.91 14.07 8.57
CA PHE A 394 6.62 13.19 7.44
C PHE A 394 5.13 13.17 7.15
N ILE A 395 4.76 13.41 5.90
CA ILE A 395 3.38 13.40 5.42
C ILE A 395 3.16 12.35 4.33
N GLY A 396 1.94 11.81 4.28
CA GLY A 396 1.49 10.89 3.23
C GLY A 396 0.62 11.56 2.14
N PRO A 397 0.34 10.86 1.02
CA PRO A 397 -0.40 11.42 -0.11
C PRO A 397 -1.85 11.80 0.24
N LEU A 398 -2.54 11.02 1.09
CA LEU A 398 -3.95 11.29 1.41
C LEU A 398 -4.09 12.60 2.18
N GLU A 399 -3.27 12.80 3.21
CA GLU A 399 -3.34 14.03 4.01
C GLU A 399 -2.89 15.26 3.23
N GLN A 400 -1.91 15.12 2.32
CA GLN A 400 -1.47 16.22 1.46
C GLN A 400 -2.62 16.84 0.65
N GLY A 401 -3.62 16.06 0.25
CA GLY A 401 -4.79 16.56 -0.48
C GLY A 401 -5.62 17.61 0.26
N TYR A 402 -5.46 17.70 1.59
CA TYR A 402 -6.21 18.59 2.48
C TYR A 402 -5.31 19.49 3.32
N MET A 403 -4.04 19.64 2.95
CA MET A 403 -3.05 20.44 3.68
C MET A 403 -2.60 21.65 2.85
N ASP A 404 -2.47 22.80 3.51
CA ASP A 404 -1.89 24.01 2.92
C ASP A 404 -0.38 24.05 3.16
N ILE A 405 0.38 23.71 2.11
CA ILE A 405 1.85 23.61 2.11
C ILE A 405 2.42 24.69 1.19
N ALA A 406 3.17 25.66 1.73
CA ALA A 406 3.87 26.66 0.94
C ALA A 406 5.11 26.08 0.26
N CYS A 407 5.37 26.48 -0.99
CA CYS A 407 6.57 26.06 -1.71
C CYS A 407 7.78 26.94 -1.34
N LEU A 408 7.58 28.25 -1.35
CA LEU A 408 8.57 29.26 -0.98
C LEU A 408 8.06 30.12 0.20
N ASP A 409 8.96 30.89 0.82
CA ASP A 409 8.60 31.82 1.91
C ASP A 409 7.56 32.85 1.46
N GLU A 410 7.58 33.24 0.19
CA GLU A 410 6.66 34.21 -0.42
C GLU A 410 5.22 33.67 -0.55
N ASP A 411 5.06 32.34 -0.59
CA ASP A 411 3.74 31.70 -0.72
C ASP A 411 3.00 31.58 0.63
N ILE A 412 3.66 31.97 1.72
CA ILE A 412 3.12 31.84 3.07
C ILE A 412 1.95 32.81 3.27
N ARG A 413 0.80 32.25 3.63
CA ARG A 413 -0.40 33.01 4.01
C ARG A 413 -0.69 32.80 5.48
N GLU A 414 -0.58 33.87 6.26
CA GLU A 414 -0.82 33.84 7.70
C GLU A 414 -2.25 33.35 8.03
N GLY A 415 -2.34 32.43 9.00
CA GLY A 415 -3.59 31.78 9.39
C GLY A 415 -4.09 30.66 8.46
N ILE A 416 -3.47 30.45 7.29
CA ILE A 416 -3.85 29.39 6.33
C ILE A 416 -2.72 28.36 6.20
N THR A 417 -1.51 28.82 5.84
CA THR A 417 -0.37 27.92 5.57
C THR A 417 0.12 27.25 6.85
N THR A 418 0.00 25.92 6.88
CA THR A 418 0.39 25.10 8.04
C THR A 418 1.79 24.52 7.91
N HIS A 419 2.22 24.21 6.69
CA HIS A 419 3.50 23.57 6.39
C HIS A 419 4.23 24.29 5.27
N GLN A 420 5.49 23.96 5.10
CA GLN A 420 6.34 24.50 4.04
C GLN A 420 7.26 23.40 3.47
N GLU A 421 7.58 23.47 2.19
CA GLU A 421 8.61 22.63 1.59
C GLU A 421 9.99 22.92 2.21
N LEU A 422 10.76 21.86 2.51
CA LEU A 422 12.15 22.04 2.99
C LEU A 422 13.05 22.62 1.89
N ASP A 423 12.78 22.22 0.65
CA ASP A 423 13.44 22.69 -0.55
C ASP A 423 12.49 22.40 -1.73
N PRO A 424 12.19 23.38 -2.61
CA PRO A 424 11.33 23.18 -3.77
C PRO A 424 11.83 22.09 -4.73
N THR A 425 13.14 21.82 -4.77
CA THR A 425 13.75 20.77 -5.61
C THR A 425 13.38 19.35 -5.16
N ASN A 426 12.81 19.18 -3.96
CA ASN A 426 12.40 17.88 -3.44
C ASN A 426 11.29 17.22 -4.26
N MET A 427 10.54 17.97 -5.08
CA MET A 427 9.56 17.42 -6.02
C MET A 427 10.21 16.66 -7.19
N LEU A 428 11.47 16.96 -7.51
CA LEU A 428 12.17 16.36 -8.63
C LEU A 428 12.87 15.05 -8.20
N SER A 429 13.05 14.13 -9.15
CA SER A 429 13.86 12.92 -8.93
C SER A 429 15.35 13.27 -8.92
N LEU A 430 16.18 12.31 -8.51
CA LEU A 430 17.64 12.45 -8.55
C LEU A 430 18.14 12.93 -9.91
N ILE A 431 17.74 12.27 -11.01
CA ILE A 431 18.23 12.61 -12.36
C ILE A 431 17.70 13.96 -12.84
N ALA A 432 16.43 14.27 -12.56
CA ALA A 432 15.85 15.55 -12.93
C ALA A 432 16.58 16.72 -12.23
N ASN A 433 16.95 16.52 -10.95
CA ASN A 433 17.73 17.49 -10.17
C ASN A 433 19.18 17.69 -10.65
N LEU A 434 19.71 16.86 -11.54
CA LEU A 434 21.06 17.06 -12.11
C LEU A 434 21.05 17.99 -13.33
N THR A 435 19.89 18.35 -13.85
CA THR A 435 19.79 19.24 -15.01
C THR A 435 19.98 20.69 -14.56
N PRO A 436 21.07 21.38 -14.97
CA PRO A 436 21.30 22.76 -14.56
C PRO A 436 20.22 23.68 -15.15
N PHE A 437 19.74 24.63 -14.34
CA PHE A 437 18.73 25.64 -14.71
C PHE A 437 17.50 25.04 -15.42
N SER A 438 17.00 23.90 -14.92
CA SER A 438 15.88 23.18 -15.54
C SER A 438 14.58 24.00 -15.62
N ASP A 439 14.42 24.99 -14.75
CA ASP A 439 13.35 25.99 -14.74
C ASP A 439 13.36 26.93 -15.95
N GLN A 440 14.52 27.11 -16.59
CA GLN A 440 14.67 27.93 -17.81
C GLN A 440 14.40 27.14 -19.10
N ASN A 441 14.20 25.82 -18.98
CA ASN A 441 13.92 24.93 -20.10
C ASN A 441 12.43 24.65 -20.22
N GLN A 442 11.97 24.47 -21.46
CA GLN A 442 10.63 23.92 -21.68
C GLN A 442 10.54 22.49 -21.11
N SER A 443 9.47 22.16 -20.39
CA SER A 443 9.30 20.87 -19.69
C SER A 443 9.63 19.61 -20.53
N PRO A 444 9.23 19.49 -21.81
CA PRO A 444 9.59 18.32 -22.64
C PRO A 444 11.11 18.13 -22.82
N ARG A 445 11.91 19.20 -22.74
CA ARG A 445 13.38 19.12 -22.82
C ARG A 445 13.97 18.50 -21.55
N ASN A 446 13.43 18.85 -20.39
CA ASN A 446 13.86 18.25 -19.12
C ASN A 446 13.50 16.76 -19.06
N MET A 447 12.32 16.39 -19.55
CA MET A 447 11.89 14.99 -19.68
C MET A 447 12.83 14.22 -20.62
N TYR A 448 13.13 14.80 -21.79
CA TYR A 448 14.08 14.21 -22.75
C TYR A 448 15.49 14.08 -22.16
N GLN A 449 15.96 15.07 -21.42
CA GLN A 449 17.27 15.02 -20.75
C GLN A 449 17.35 13.87 -19.73
N CYS A 450 16.28 13.62 -18.96
CA CYS A 450 16.25 12.47 -18.05
C CYS A 450 16.41 11.14 -18.80
N GLN A 451 15.86 11.04 -20.01
CA GLN A 451 16.00 9.86 -20.85
C GLN A 451 17.39 9.74 -21.48
N MET A 452 17.91 10.83 -22.06
CA MET A 452 19.24 10.85 -22.69
C MET A 452 20.34 10.60 -21.67
N GLY A 453 20.27 11.20 -20.49
CA GLY A 453 21.23 10.99 -19.41
C GLY A 453 21.36 9.52 -18.98
N LYS A 454 20.29 8.72 -19.11
CA LYS A 454 20.29 7.27 -18.84
C LYS A 454 20.87 6.43 -19.99
N GLN A 455 21.15 7.03 -21.15
CA GLN A 455 21.66 6.34 -22.33
C GLN A 455 23.11 6.73 -22.69
N THR A 456 23.67 7.76 -22.05
CA THR A 456 25.04 8.20 -22.29
C THR A 456 26.06 7.11 -21.95
N MET A 457 27.18 7.11 -22.67
CA MET A 457 28.37 6.37 -22.25
C MET A 457 29.07 7.17 -21.15
N GLY A 458 29.13 6.64 -19.95
CA GLY A 458 29.74 7.30 -18.80
C GLY A 458 30.69 6.37 -18.05
N THR A 459 30.63 6.40 -16.73
CA THR A 459 31.37 5.48 -15.85
C THR A 459 30.39 4.48 -15.22
N PRO A 460 30.36 3.21 -15.67
CA PRO A 460 29.36 2.25 -15.21
C PRO A 460 29.71 1.60 -13.85
N ALA A 461 31.00 1.37 -13.58
CA ALA A 461 31.51 0.83 -12.32
C ALA A 461 33.04 1.03 -12.25
N HIS A 462 33.60 1.04 -11.03
CA HIS A 462 35.06 1.03 -10.83
C HIS A 462 35.64 -0.39 -10.83
N SER A 463 34.86 -1.38 -10.41
CA SER A 463 35.30 -2.78 -10.27
C SER A 463 35.23 -3.57 -11.59
N LEU A 464 35.60 -2.95 -12.72
CA LEU A 464 35.53 -3.56 -14.05
C LEU A 464 36.29 -4.89 -14.18
N PRO A 465 37.52 -5.05 -13.64
CA PRO A 465 38.26 -6.30 -13.76
C PRO A 465 37.59 -7.52 -13.11
N TYR A 466 36.66 -7.29 -12.19
CA TYR A 466 35.98 -8.34 -11.42
C TYR A 466 34.54 -8.60 -11.90
N ARG A 467 34.17 -8.07 -13.09
CA ARG A 467 32.80 -8.10 -13.59
C ARG A 467 32.72 -8.67 -15.00
N PRO A 468 32.10 -9.85 -15.18
CA PRO A 468 31.82 -10.42 -16.49
C PRO A 468 30.44 -9.98 -17.00
N ASP A 469 30.15 -8.67 -17.00
CA ASP A 469 28.88 -8.14 -17.52
C ASP A 469 28.87 -8.28 -19.06
N ASN A 470 27.73 -8.64 -19.66
CA ASN A 470 27.62 -8.92 -21.11
C ASN A 470 28.07 -7.76 -22.00
N LYS A 471 27.73 -6.52 -21.61
CA LYS A 471 28.04 -5.31 -22.35
C LYS A 471 28.21 -4.14 -21.38
N LEU A 472 29.32 -3.42 -21.50
CA LEU A 472 29.60 -2.21 -20.74
C LEU A 472 30.12 -1.13 -21.68
N TYR A 473 29.78 0.11 -21.35
CA TYR A 473 30.25 1.28 -22.07
C TYR A 473 30.98 2.19 -21.09
N ARG A 474 32.21 2.57 -21.44
CA ARG A 474 33.03 3.42 -20.59
C ARG A 474 33.56 4.59 -21.40
N LEU A 475 33.32 5.80 -20.90
CA LEU A 475 34.01 6.99 -21.36
C LEU A 475 35.43 7.01 -20.78
N GLN A 476 36.44 7.15 -21.63
CA GLN A 476 37.85 7.04 -21.22
C GLN A 476 38.35 8.31 -20.50
N THR A 477 37.95 9.47 -20.99
CA THR A 477 38.36 10.79 -20.47
C THR A 477 37.13 11.63 -20.10
N PRO A 478 36.36 11.20 -19.08
CA PRO A 478 35.24 11.97 -18.60
C PRO A 478 35.72 13.17 -17.78
N GLN A 479 34.92 14.23 -17.70
CA GLN A 479 35.19 15.41 -16.88
C GLN A 479 34.01 15.69 -15.95
N ALA A 480 34.30 16.30 -14.79
CA ALA A 480 33.28 16.90 -13.96
C ALA A 480 32.63 18.08 -14.70
N PRO A 481 31.29 18.24 -14.67
CA PRO A 481 30.64 19.38 -15.30
C PRO A 481 31.08 20.69 -14.62
N MET A 482 31.35 21.73 -15.41
CA MET A 482 31.72 23.05 -14.87
C MET A 482 30.57 23.70 -14.09
N VAL A 483 29.34 23.52 -14.56
CA VAL A 483 28.13 24.01 -13.88
C VAL A 483 27.46 22.82 -13.20
N GLN A 484 27.35 22.87 -11.88
CA GLN A 484 26.81 21.77 -11.07
C GLN A 484 25.66 22.24 -10.18
N THR A 485 24.70 21.36 -9.96
CA THR A 485 23.65 21.52 -8.96
C THR A 485 24.15 21.06 -7.58
N SER A 486 23.61 21.60 -6.49
CA SER A 486 23.95 21.15 -5.12
C SER A 486 23.81 19.64 -4.92
N ILE A 487 22.76 19.04 -5.51
CA ILE A 487 22.48 17.60 -5.48
C ILE A 487 23.58 16.77 -6.16
N HIS A 488 24.28 17.32 -7.16
CA HIS A 488 25.40 16.64 -7.83
C HIS A 488 26.53 16.34 -6.83
N GLY A 489 26.86 17.34 -6.00
CA GLY A 489 27.84 17.22 -4.93
C GLY A 489 27.36 16.33 -3.78
N GLU A 490 26.11 16.48 -3.32
CA GLU A 490 25.52 15.63 -2.25
C GLU A 490 25.60 14.14 -2.59
N TYR A 491 25.28 13.78 -3.83
CA TYR A 491 25.29 12.40 -4.31
C TYR A 491 26.65 11.95 -4.88
N LYS A 492 27.69 12.80 -4.80
CA LYS A 492 29.05 12.51 -5.29
C LYS A 492 29.07 12.00 -6.73
N MET A 493 28.30 12.64 -7.60
CA MET A 493 28.19 12.23 -9.01
C MET A 493 29.51 12.39 -9.78
N ASP A 494 30.46 13.19 -9.26
CA ASP A 494 31.83 13.29 -9.78
C ASP A 494 32.61 11.97 -9.76
N GLU A 495 32.26 11.02 -8.88
CA GLU A 495 32.86 9.67 -8.86
C GLU A 495 32.41 8.83 -10.08
N TYR A 496 31.26 9.16 -10.66
CA TYR A 496 30.70 8.50 -11.84
C TYR A 496 30.49 9.49 -12.99
N PRO A 497 31.57 10.14 -13.48
CA PRO A 497 31.44 11.23 -14.43
C PRO A 497 30.88 10.70 -15.76
N ASN A 498 29.99 11.48 -16.36
CA ASN A 498 29.05 11.02 -17.39
C ASN A 498 29.10 11.84 -18.69
N GLY A 499 30.15 12.65 -18.87
CA GLY A 499 30.33 13.53 -20.02
C GLY A 499 31.69 14.21 -20.04
N THR A 500 31.84 15.23 -20.89
CA THR A 500 33.03 16.08 -20.99
C THR A 500 32.60 17.53 -21.25
N ASN A 501 33.39 18.52 -20.83
CA ASN A 501 33.12 19.92 -21.13
C ASN A 501 33.71 20.24 -22.51
N ALA A 502 32.85 20.53 -23.49
CA ALA A 502 33.25 20.95 -24.83
C ALA A 502 33.01 22.47 -25.00
N VAL A 503 33.86 23.12 -25.79
CA VAL A 503 33.59 24.48 -26.29
C VAL A 503 32.61 24.33 -27.45
N VAL A 504 31.38 24.81 -27.26
CA VAL A 504 30.27 24.70 -28.23
C VAL A 504 30.15 25.95 -29.07
#